data_AF-A0A8X8B8M6-F1
#
_entry.id   AF-A0A8X8B8M6-F1
#
_cell.length_a   1.000
_cell.length_b   1.000
_cell.length_c   1.000
_cell.angle_alpha   90.00
_cell.angle_beta   90.00
_cell.angle_gamma   90.00
#
_symmetry.space_group_name_H-M   'P 1'
#
loop_
_entity.id
_entity.type
_entity.pdbx_description
1 polymer ?
#
loop_
_entity_poly.entity_id
_entity_poly.type
_entity_poly.pdbx_seq_one_letter_code
_entity_poly.pdbx_strand_id
1 'polypeptide(L)'
;MWNGDGTVEINGFRVYYTEVECVRRIFERHPETASNLRPKNQLVKNAYLNSLLDLIDITCLAPQELTEEELVDAENTLLDLVGVGFELDWLKKKLEELCVKKKKMETRGARMRELDRMIVEQRQVLLALEVELKNEESEAVSDIARLGFEDVV
;
A
#
# COMPACT_ATOMS: atom_id res chain seq x y z
N MET A 1 14.32 -36.22 -9.10
CA MET A 1 13.70 -37.55 -8.95
C MET A 1 12.50 -37.39 -8.03
N TRP A 2 11.34 -37.92 -8.41
CA TRP A 2 10.09 -37.81 -7.65
C TRP A 2 10.24 -38.50 -6.29
N ASN A 3 10.04 -37.75 -5.21
CA ASN A 3 9.86 -38.33 -3.89
C ASN A 3 8.35 -38.61 -3.75
N GLY A 4 7.95 -39.81 -3.32
CA GLY A 4 6.55 -40.21 -3.20
C GLY A 4 5.67 -39.35 -2.27
N ASP A 5 6.20 -38.26 -1.72
CA ASP A 5 5.53 -37.24 -0.91
C ASP A 5 5.13 -35.97 -1.71
N GLY A 6 5.35 -35.94 -3.04
CA GLY A 6 4.96 -34.82 -3.90
C GLY A 6 5.95 -33.65 -3.91
N THR A 7 7.17 -33.86 -3.42
CA THR A 7 8.22 -32.84 -3.35
C THR A 7 9.39 -33.11 -4.28
N VAL A 8 10.13 -32.05 -4.63
CA VAL A 8 11.36 -32.10 -5.43
C VAL A 8 12.46 -31.32 -4.71
N GLU A 9 13.70 -31.81 -4.79
CA GLU A 9 14.85 -31.11 -4.22
C GLU A 9 15.37 -30.02 -5.18
N ILE A 10 15.46 -28.78 -4.70
CA ILE A 10 15.98 -27.62 -5.44
C ILE A 10 16.96 -26.88 -4.55
N ASN A 11 18.22 -26.77 -4.97
CA ASN A 11 19.28 -26.08 -4.21
C ASN A 11 19.36 -26.49 -2.73
N GLY A 12 19.10 -27.78 -2.47
CA GLY A 12 19.12 -28.39 -1.13
C GLY A 12 17.87 -28.15 -0.28
N PHE A 13 16.80 -27.56 -0.83
CA PHE A 13 15.48 -27.43 -0.21
C PHE A 13 14.51 -28.47 -0.78
N ARG A 14 13.57 -28.95 0.03
CA ARG A 14 12.51 -29.84 -0.42
C ARG A 14 11.25 -29.02 -0.68
N VAL A 15 10.88 -28.86 -1.95
CA VAL A 15 9.84 -27.94 -2.43
C VAL A 15 8.65 -28.71 -2.99
N TYR A 16 7.42 -28.27 -2.72
CA TYR A 16 6.22 -28.86 -3.33
C TYR A 16 6.15 -28.54 -4.82
N TYR A 17 5.60 -29.45 -5.62
CA TYR A 17 5.54 -29.31 -7.07
C TYR A 17 4.89 -27.99 -7.55
N THR A 18 3.90 -27.49 -6.79
CA THR A 18 3.20 -26.22 -7.07
C THR A 18 4.10 -24.99 -6.96
N GLU A 19 5.16 -25.05 -6.16
CA GLU A 19 6.06 -23.93 -5.85
C GLU A 19 7.40 -24.03 -6.58
N VAL A 20 7.70 -25.20 -7.17
CA VAL A 20 8.96 -25.51 -7.85
C VAL A 20 9.37 -24.44 -8.87
N GLU A 21 8.43 -23.94 -9.68
CA GLU A 21 8.71 -22.91 -10.68
C GLU A 21 9.08 -21.57 -10.04
N CYS A 22 8.39 -21.18 -8.96
CA CYS A 22 8.67 -19.97 -8.22
C CYS A 22 10.07 -20.02 -7.60
N VAL A 23 10.35 -21.10 -6.86
CA VAL A 23 11.65 -21.29 -6.20
C VAL A 23 12.79 -21.34 -7.21
N ARG A 24 12.62 -21.99 -8.36
CA ARG A 24 13.66 -22.03 -9.40
C ARG A 24 13.98 -20.63 -9.92
N ARG A 25 12.96 -19.81 -10.20
CA ARG A 25 13.16 -18.43 -10.66
C ARG A 25 13.87 -17.55 -9.66
N ILE A 26 13.62 -17.74 -8.36
CA ILE A 26 14.35 -17.03 -7.30
C ILE A 26 15.85 -17.31 -7.45
N PHE A 27 16.26 -18.58 -7.48
CA PHE A 27 17.67 -18.95 -7.59
C PHE A 27 18.29 -18.69 -8.96
N GLU A 28 17.50 -18.65 -10.04
CA GLU A 28 17.99 -18.24 -11.37
C GLU A 28 18.33 -16.74 -11.41
N ARG A 29 17.52 -15.90 -10.75
CA ARG A 29 17.74 -14.44 -10.69
C ARG A 29 18.70 -14.01 -9.60
N HIS A 30 18.66 -14.71 -8.48
CA HIS A 30 19.39 -14.43 -7.24
C HIS A 30 20.05 -15.71 -6.73
N PRO A 31 21.06 -16.25 -7.45
CA PRO A 31 21.72 -17.50 -7.08
C PRO A 31 22.40 -17.44 -5.70
N GLU A 32 22.76 -16.24 -5.22
CA GLU A 32 23.33 -15.97 -3.91
C GLU A 32 22.36 -16.23 -2.75
N THR A 33 21.05 -16.28 -2.99
CA THR A 33 19.98 -16.25 -1.97
C THR A 33 20.23 -17.13 -0.75
N ALA A 34 20.75 -18.35 -0.95
CA ALA A 34 21.01 -19.30 0.13
C ALA A 34 22.48 -19.78 0.21
N SER A 35 23.44 -19.00 -0.30
CA SER A 35 24.85 -19.42 -0.36
C SER A 35 25.49 -19.63 1.00
N ASN A 36 25.06 -18.87 2.01
CA ASN A 36 25.61 -18.90 3.38
C ASN A 36 24.64 -19.50 4.39
N LEU A 37 23.63 -20.24 3.93
CA LEU A 37 22.57 -20.76 4.78
C LEU A 37 23.11 -21.73 5.83
N ARG A 38 22.91 -21.40 7.11
CA ARG A 38 23.43 -22.16 8.25
C ARG A 38 22.59 -23.39 8.64
N PRO A 39 21.24 -23.33 8.61
CA PRO A 39 20.41 -24.49 8.95
C PRO A 39 20.70 -25.74 8.09
N LYS A 40 20.96 -26.87 8.76
CA LYS A 40 21.19 -28.17 8.12
C LYS A 40 19.97 -29.09 8.15
N ASN A 41 19.07 -28.90 9.11
CA ASN A 41 17.85 -29.70 9.25
C ASN A 41 16.86 -29.34 8.13
N GLN A 42 16.39 -30.33 7.38
CA GLN A 42 15.51 -30.12 6.22
C GLN A 42 14.17 -29.47 6.57
N LEU A 43 13.56 -29.82 7.70
CA LEU A 43 12.30 -29.20 8.14
C LEU A 43 12.51 -27.71 8.42
N VAL A 44 13.63 -27.37 9.07
CA VAL A 44 14.00 -25.98 9.37
C VAL A 44 14.30 -25.20 8.09
N LYS A 45 15.03 -25.80 7.13
CA LYS A 45 15.29 -25.16 5.83
C LYS A 45 13.99 -24.84 5.09
N ASN A 46 13.05 -25.77 5.10
CA ASN A 46 11.76 -25.59 4.45
C ASN A 46 10.91 -24.52 5.14
N ALA A 47 10.91 -24.46 6.48
CA ALA A 47 10.21 -23.41 7.20
C ALA A 47 10.72 -22.02 6.81
N TYR A 48 12.05 -21.83 6.73
CA TYR A 48 12.61 -20.56 6.28
C TYR A 48 12.36 -20.27 4.79
N LEU A 49 12.33 -21.29 3.94
CA LEU A 49 11.94 -21.10 2.54
C LEU A 49 10.51 -20.59 2.42
N ASN A 50 9.58 -21.16 3.21
CA ASN A 50 8.19 -20.70 3.23
C ASN A 50 8.10 -19.25 3.69
N SER A 51 8.81 -18.87 4.77
CA SER A 51 8.89 -17.48 5.21
C SER A 51 9.48 -16.54 4.14
N LEU A 52 10.44 -17.01 3.35
CA LEU A 52 10.97 -16.26 2.21
C LEU A 52 9.92 -16.07 1.11
N LEU A 53 9.14 -17.11 0.79
CA LEU A 53 8.06 -17.03 -0.19
C LEU A 53 6.96 -16.06 0.28
N ASP A 54 6.53 -16.16 1.54
CA ASP A 54 5.55 -15.26 2.15
C ASP A 54 6.04 -13.79 2.09
N LEU A 55 7.32 -13.56 2.39
CA LEU A 55 7.92 -12.23 2.29
C LEU A 55 7.95 -11.70 0.85
N ILE A 56 8.24 -12.55 -0.13
CA ILE A 56 8.20 -12.18 -1.55
C ILE A 56 6.77 -11.80 -1.94
N ASP A 57 5.77 -12.57 -1.52
CA ASP A 57 4.37 -12.28 -1.78
C ASP A 57 3.96 -10.92 -1.19
N ILE A 58 4.37 -10.62 0.04
CA ILE A 58 4.19 -9.30 0.66
C ILE A 58 4.80 -8.19 -0.20
N THR A 59 6.02 -8.39 -0.74
CA THR A 59 6.64 -7.38 -1.61
C THR A 59 5.95 -7.19 -2.96
N CYS A 60 5.09 -8.12 -3.36
CA CYS A 60 4.30 -8.04 -4.59
C CYS A 60 2.95 -7.33 -4.41
N LEU A 61 2.49 -7.15 -3.17
CA LEU A 61 1.21 -6.49 -2.86
C LEU A 61 1.24 -5.00 -3.19
N ALA A 62 0.05 -4.44 -3.47
CA ALA A 62 -0.07 -3.01 -3.64
C ALA A 62 0.05 -2.29 -2.28
N PRO A 63 0.61 -1.06 -2.23
CA PRO A 63 0.80 -0.35 -0.96
C PRO A 63 -0.49 -0.13 -0.16
N GLN A 64 -1.66 -0.08 -0.83
CA GLN A 64 -2.95 0.11 -0.17
C GLN A 64 -3.50 -1.16 0.50
N GLU A 65 -2.98 -2.33 0.13
CA GLU A 65 -3.41 -3.63 0.69
C GLU A 65 -2.67 -3.94 1.99
N LEU A 66 -1.58 -3.23 2.24
CA LEU A 66 -0.69 -3.46 3.38
C LEU A 66 -1.07 -2.56 4.55
N THR A 67 -0.89 -3.07 5.75
CA THR A 67 -0.92 -2.33 7.03
C THR A 67 0.50 -1.95 7.46
N GLU A 68 0.63 -1.07 8.45
CA GLU A 68 1.96 -0.72 8.99
C GLU A 68 2.56 -1.88 9.78
N GLU A 69 1.72 -2.65 10.46
CA GLU A 69 2.09 -3.88 11.17
C GLU A 69 2.66 -4.94 10.23
N GLU A 70 1.99 -5.23 9.10
CA GLU A 70 2.49 -6.19 8.10
C GLU A 70 3.85 -5.78 7.51
N LEU A 71 4.12 -4.47 7.36
CA LEU A 71 5.43 -4.01 6.91
C LEU A 71 6.51 -4.22 7.97
N VAL A 72 6.19 -3.95 9.24
CA VAL A 72 7.11 -4.21 10.36
C VAL A 72 7.40 -5.70 10.49
N ASP A 73 6.39 -6.54 10.37
CA ASP A 73 6.54 -8.00 10.41
C ASP A 73 7.36 -8.53 9.22
N ALA A 74 7.18 -7.95 8.04
CA ALA A 74 8.00 -8.25 6.87
C ALA A 74 9.48 -7.85 7.08
N GLU A 75 9.74 -6.68 7.67
CA GLU A 75 11.09 -6.24 8.03
C GLU A 75 11.74 -7.17 9.08
N ASN A 76 10.99 -7.59 10.08
CA ASN A 76 11.45 -8.55 11.09
C ASN A 76 11.75 -9.93 10.48
N THR A 77 10.85 -10.43 9.62
CA THR A 77 11.03 -11.71 8.91
C THR A 77 12.29 -11.68 8.04
N LEU A 78 12.54 -10.56 7.34
CA LEU A 78 13.76 -10.35 6.57
C LEU A 78 15.01 -10.43 7.47
N LEU A 79 14.99 -9.76 8.63
CA LEU A 79 16.10 -9.79 9.59
C LEU A 79 16.38 -11.22 10.10
N ASP A 80 15.34 -11.99 10.39
CA ASP A 80 15.47 -13.38 10.83
C ASP A 80 16.09 -14.27 9.74
N LEU A 81 15.64 -14.10 8.48
CA LEU A 81 16.16 -14.84 7.33
C LEU A 81 17.64 -14.51 7.05
N VAL A 82 17.99 -13.21 7.03
CA VAL A 82 19.39 -12.78 6.93
C VAL A 82 20.20 -13.31 8.12
N GLY A 83 19.59 -13.27 9.31
CA GLY A 83 20.14 -13.82 10.54
C GLY A 83 20.59 -15.26 10.35
N VAL A 84 19.83 -16.12 9.68
CA VAL A 84 20.21 -17.53 9.44
C VAL A 84 21.11 -17.77 8.22
N GLY A 85 21.51 -16.71 7.52
CA GLY A 85 22.49 -16.75 6.44
C GLY A 85 21.89 -16.72 5.03
N PHE A 86 20.65 -16.27 4.87
CA PHE A 86 20.16 -15.89 3.54
C PHE A 86 20.79 -14.56 3.09
N GLU A 87 21.15 -14.49 1.80
CA GLU A 87 21.64 -13.26 1.16
C GLU A 87 20.48 -12.58 0.44
N LEU A 88 19.83 -11.62 1.10
CA LEU A 88 18.56 -11.02 0.66
C LEU A 88 18.65 -9.51 0.39
N ASP A 89 19.83 -8.98 0.03
CA ASP A 89 20.00 -7.55 -0.28
C ASP A 89 19.05 -7.09 -1.40
N TRP A 90 18.79 -7.96 -2.37
CA TRP A 90 17.86 -7.69 -3.47
C TRP A 90 16.42 -7.51 -2.97
N LEU A 91 15.99 -8.34 -2.00
CA LEU A 91 14.65 -8.31 -1.43
C LEU A 91 14.50 -7.17 -0.43
N LYS A 92 15.53 -6.91 0.37
CA LYS A 92 15.63 -5.75 1.25
C LYS A 92 15.36 -4.45 0.50
N LYS A 93 16.05 -4.24 -0.62
CA LYS A 93 15.83 -3.05 -1.47
C LYS A 93 14.39 -2.95 -1.98
N LYS A 94 13.76 -4.08 -2.31
CA LYS A 94 12.36 -4.10 -2.76
C LYS A 94 11.38 -3.76 -1.64
N LEU A 95 11.62 -4.27 -0.44
CA LEU A 95 10.84 -3.91 0.74
C LEU A 95 10.98 -2.41 1.09
N GLU A 96 12.20 -1.86 1.05
CA GLU A 96 12.42 -0.42 1.23
C GLU A 96 11.69 0.44 0.18
N GLU A 97 11.75 0.04 -1.10
CA GLU A 97 11.00 0.69 -2.19
C GLU A 97 9.49 0.68 -1.91
N LEU A 98 8.95 -0.41 -1.38
CA LEU A 98 7.54 -0.57 -1.02
C LEU A 98 7.15 0.33 0.16
N CYS A 99 7.94 0.35 1.23
CA CYS A 99 7.74 1.23 2.39
C CYS A 99 7.71 2.71 1.96
N VAL A 100 8.62 3.13 1.08
CA VAL A 100 8.64 4.49 0.53
C VAL A 100 7.39 4.80 -0.30
N LYS A 101 6.93 3.85 -1.14
CA LYS A 101 5.71 4.02 -1.93
C LYS A 101 4.48 4.18 -1.02
N LYS A 102 4.37 3.38 0.03
CA LYS A 102 3.26 3.46 0.99
C LYS A 102 3.21 4.81 1.70
N LYS A 103 4.32 5.27 2.27
CA LYS A 103 4.38 6.59 2.93
C LYS A 103 3.98 7.74 1.99
N LYS A 104 4.41 7.66 0.72
CA LYS A 104 4.03 8.66 -0.31
C LYS A 104 2.53 8.61 -0.63
N MET A 105 1.94 7.41 -0.73
CA MET A 105 0.51 7.24 -0.94
C MET A 105 -0.27 7.89 0.23
N GLU A 106 0.07 7.56 1.47
CA GLU A 106 -0.62 8.09 2.66
C GLU A 106 -0.52 9.62 2.74
N THR A 107 0.67 10.17 2.47
CA THR A 107 0.90 11.61 2.42
C THR A 107 0.02 12.28 1.35
N ARG A 108 -0.05 11.70 0.15
CA ARG A 108 -0.91 12.20 -0.93
C ARG A 108 -2.39 12.10 -0.56
N GLY A 109 -2.81 10.98 0.02
CA GLY A 109 -4.19 10.78 0.48
C GLY A 109 -4.60 11.75 1.60
N ALA A 110 -3.69 12.09 2.51
CA ALA A 110 -3.92 13.15 3.49
C ALA A 110 -4.07 14.53 2.82
N ARG A 111 -3.22 14.85 1.85
CA ARG A 111 -3.31 16.12 1.10
C ARG A 111 -4.61 16.22 0.29
N MET A 112 -5.07 15.13 -0.33
CA MET A 112 -6.33 15.08 -1.07
C MET A 112 -7.52 15.39 -0.14
N ARG A 113 -7.60 14.71 1.01
CA ARG A 113 -8.65 14.97 2.01
C ARG A 113 -8.68 16.42 2.49
N GLU A 114 -7.51 17.03 2.65
CA GLU A 114 -7.42 18.43 3.04
C GLU A 114 -7.93 19.38 1.95
N LEU A 115 -7.52 19.15 0.70
CA LEU A 115 -8.01 19.94 -0.43
C LEU A 115 -9.54 19.78 -0.60
N ASP A 116 -10.07 18.58 -0.44
CA ASP A 116 -11.52 18.34 -0.51
C ASP A 116 -12.27 19.12 0.57
N ARG A 117 -11.73 19.17 1.81
CA ARG A 117 -12.30 19.98 2.89
C ARG A 117 -12.33 21.46 2.53
N MET A 118 -11.22 22.01 2.07
CA MET A 118 -11.13 23.41 1.64
C MET A 118 -12.12 23.73 0.52
N ILE A 119 -12.28 22.82 -0.45
CA ILE A 119 -13.26 22.98 -1.54
C ILE A 119 -14.69 23.04 -0.98
N VAL A 120 -15.03 22.17 -0.03
CA VAL A 120 -16.36 22.16 0.60
C VAL A 120 -16.62 23.46 1.37
N GLU A 121 -15.66 23.94 2.15
CA GLU A 121 -15.76 25.20 2.89
C GLU A 121 -15.96 26.39 1.95
N GLN A 122 -15.17 26.48 0.87
CA GLN A 122 -15.30 27.55 -0.12
C GLN A 122 -16.67 27.51 -0.83
N ARG A 123 -17.19 26.32 -1.14
CA ARG A 123 -18.54 26.18 -1.73
C ARG A 123 -19.63 26.68 -0.79
N GLN A 124 -19.51 26.44 0.52
CA GLN A 124 -20.47 26.96 1.50
C GLN A 124 -20.46 28.50 1.54
N VAL A 125 -19.27 29.11 1.47
CA VAL A 125 -19.15 30.58 1.40
C VAL A 125 -19.79 31.11 0.12
N LEU A 126 -19.51 30.50 -1.03
CA LEU A 126 -20.12 30.91 -2.30
C LEU A 126 -21.65 30.83 -2.27
N LEU A 127 -22.22 29.75 -1.72
CA LEU A 127 -23.67 29.61 -1.56
C LEU A 127 -24.27 30.71 -0.67
N ALA A 128 -23.59 31.08 0.42
CA ALA A 128 -24.06 32.15 1.29
C ALA A 128 -24.06 33.51 0.56
N LEU A 129 -23.01 33.81 -0.19
CA LEU A 129 -22.91 35.04 -0.98
C LEU A 129 -23.93 35.08 -2.12
N GLU A 130 -24.22 33.95 -2.77
CA GLU A 130 -25.28 33.85 -3.78
C GLU A 130 -26.66 34.17 -3.21
N VAL A 131 -26.94 33.74 -1.97
CA VAL A 131 -28.18 34.08 -1.27
C VAL A 131 -28.23 35.57 -0.91
N GLU A 132 -27.13 36.12 -0.40
CA GLU A 132 -27.03 37.55 -0.06
C GLU A 132 -27.23 38.44 -1.29
N LEU A 133 -26.57 38.12 -2.41
CA LEU A 133 -26.74 38.81 -3.68
C LEU A 133 -28.20 38.82 -4.13
N LYS A 134 -28.88 37.67 -4.06
CA LYS A 134 -30.28 37.56 -4.47
C LYS A 134 -31.22 38.39 -3.58
N ASN A 135 -30.91 38.51 -2.29
CA ASN A 135 -31.68 39.37 -1.38
C ASN A 135 -31.50 40.84 -1.75
N GLU A 136 -30.26 41.30 -1.95
CA GLU A 136 -29.97 42.68 -2.39
C GLU A 136 -30.64 43.01 -3.74
N GLU A 137 -30.62 42.09 -4.70
CA GLU A 137 -31.36 42.25 -5.97
C GLU A 137 -32.87 42.43 -5.75
N SER A 138 -33.46 41.68 -4.81
CA SER A 138 -34.89 41.79 -4.48
C SER A 138 -35.23 43.13 -3.82
N GLU A 139 -34.41 43.60 -2.89
CA GLU A 139 -34.58 44.90 -2.21
C GLU A 139 -34.42 46.05 -3.21
N ALA A 140 -33.40 46.01 -4.08
CA ALA A 140 -33.20 47.02 -5.11
C ALA A 140 -34.39 47.13 -6.09
N VAL A 141 -35.04 46.00 -6.42
CA VAL A 141 -36.27 45.99 -7.23
C VAL A 141 -37.46 46.59 -6.46
N SER A 142 -37.55 46.36 -5.15
CA SER A 142 -38.57 46.93 -4.28
C SER A 142 -38.44 48.45 -4.18
N ASP A 143 -37.22 48.98 -3.99
CA ASP A 143 -36.94 50.41 -3.81
C ASP A 143 -37.34 51.27 -5.03
N ILE A 144 -37.28 50.70 -6.24
CA ILE A 144 -37.68 51.39 -7.47
C ILE A 144 -39.15 51.19 -7.84
N ALA A 145 -39.89 50.38 -7.08
CA ALA A 145 -41.31 50.15 -7.32
C ALA A 145 -42.11 51.43 -7.05
N ARG A 146 -43.09 51.71 -7.91
CA ARG A 146 -44.00 52.85 -7.69
C ARG A 146 -44.91 52.51 -6.50
N LEU A 147 -45.10 53.47 -5.60
CA LEU A 147 -46.09 53.35 -4.53
C LEU A 147 -47.47 53.06 -5.11
N GLY A 148 -48.18 52.09 -4.52
CA GLY A 148 -49.56 51.78 -4.87
C GLY A 148 -50.49 52.89 -4.41
N PHE A 149 -51.68 52.96 -5.00
CA PHE A 149 -52.70 53.94 -4.61
C PHE A 149 -53.06 53.85 -3.11
N GLU A 150 -53.08 52.65 -2.52
CA GLU A 150 -53.35 52.43 -1.09
C GLU A 150 -52.15 52.71 -0.17
N ASP A 151 -50.92 52.77 -0.69
CA ASP A 151 -49.75 53.18 0.11
C ASP A 151 -49.67 54.71 0.27
N VAL A 152 -50.41 55.45 -0.56
CA VAL A 152 -50.38 56.93 -0.65
C VAL A 152 -51.56 57.59 0.05
N VAL A 153 -52.70 56.89 0.20
CA VAL A 153 -53.98 57.42 0.73
C VAL A 153 -54.27 56.82 2.09
#